data_AF-A0A5E3X190-F1
#
_entry.id   AF-A0A5E3X190-F1
#
_cell.length_a   1.000
_cell.length_b   1.000
_cell.length_c   1.000
_cell.angle_alpha   90.00
_cell.angle_beta   90.00
_cell.angle_gamma   90.00
#
_symmetry.space_group_name_H-M   'P 1'
#
loop_
_entity.id
_entity.type
_entity.pdbx_description
1 polymer ?
#
loop_
_entity_poly.entity_id
_entity_poly.type
_entity_poly.pdbx_seq_one_letter_code
_entity_poly.pdbx_strand_id
1 'polypeptide(L)'
;MSDRRPQARYIHNTSVSPTHQRSLYELGQKQRALSLQRFHYLRAAVTNSYRFVSVTQPYPLSERHDVRFDLDDAYPDYPLDPIKGVKLRPGADGTFHAVDLEAAVRYFEGNWKTREGGVLYCVGETREFWTMILSYNATFPPTTGWDKFDKLFAKLKTKGFKQGLINCMFFARESGCLDPQCPFRHDASKAMQDREKVLKARRDALKRPSSRAIRVYQKREIDRLLRRTGMTKNELLGMDDEGHFLDGDGDGPLHPEHQKILDDSTCLRAICENADCDSSTWKKDEDADMAKGARCKAAYYCSRLCQKADWKAHKANCVLYEDLVDNDDHWDEFGERKVITGAFARQISVRA
;
A
#
# COMPACT_ATOMS: atom_id res chain seq x y z
N MET A 1 -5.11 -31.91 -1.76
CA MET A 1 -5.09 -30.49 -2.14
C MET A 1 -6.36 -29.89 -1.57
N SER A 2 -6.28 -29.18 -0.43
CA SER A 2 -7.48 -28.58 0.15
C SER A 2 -7.99 -27.48 -0.78
N ASP A 3 -9.31 -27.37 -0.88
CA ASP A 3 -10.02 -26.38 -1.67
C ASP A 3 -9.80 -24.99 -1.03
N ARG A 4 -8.61 -24.42 -1.28
CA ARG A 4 -8.11 -23.15 -0.69
C ARG A 4 -8.79 -21.92 -1.30
N ARG A 5 -10.11 -21.96 -1.49
CA ARG A 5 -10.81 -20.70 -1.73
C ARG A 5 -10.93 -19.99 -0.38
N PRO A 6 -10.68 -18.67 -0.31
CA PRO A 6 -10.92 -17.89 0.90
C PRO A 6 -12.44 -17.77 1.09
N GLN A 7 -13.05 -18.79 1.71
CA GLN A 7 -14.51 -19.00 1.77
C GLN A 7 -15.25 -17.96 2.63
N ALA A 8 -14.57 -16.96 3.21
CA ALA A 8 -15.21 -16.03 4.16
C ALA A 8 -15.18 -14.54 3.76
N ARG A 9 -14.60 -14.15 2.61
CA ARG A 9 -14.67 -12.74 2.16
C ARG A 9 -16.11 -12.32 1.92
N TYR A 10 -16.45 -11.09 2.33
CA TYR A 10 -17.79 -10.51 2.16
C TYR A 10 -18.89 -11.25 2.93
N ILE A 11 -18.51 -12.03 3.95
CA ILE A 11 -19.44 -12.67 4.87
C ILE A 11 -19.44 -11.92 6.19
N HIS A 12 -20.64 -11.57 6.66
CA HIS A 12 -20.88 -11.17 8.03
C HIS A 12 -21.32 -12.41 8.81
N ASN A 13 -20.42 -12.94 9.63
CA ASN A 13 -20.63 -14.21 10.33
C ASN A 13 -21.52 -13.99 11.57
N THR A 14 -22.83 -13.91 11.36
CA THR A 14 -23.82 -13.70 12.42
C THR A 14 -24.05 -14.93 13.31
N SER A 15 -23.59 -16.11 12.88
CA SER A 15 -23.71 -17.38 13.62
C SER A 15 -22.56 -17.69 14.58
N VAL A 16 -21.47 -16.90 14.54
CA VAL A 16 -20.33 -17.08 15.45
C VAL A 16 -20.79 -16.81 16.89
N SER A 17 -20.61 -17.79 17.76
CA SER A 17 -21.07 -17.74 19.16
C SER A 17 -19.99 -18.21 20.13
N PRO A 18 -20.01 -17.72 21.39
CA PRO A 18 -19.03 -18.13 22.39
C PRO A 18 -19.13 -19.61 22.76
N THR A 19 -20.29 -20.25 22.55
CA THR A 19 -20.54 -21.66 22.89
C THR A 19 -20.03 -22.64 21.84
N HIS A 20 -20.20 -22.33 20.56
CA HIS A 20 -19.85 -23.27 19.47
C HIS A 20 -18.51 -22.95 18.81
N GLN A 21 -18.09 -21.68 18.79
CA GLN A 21 -16.93 -21.21 18.05
C GLN A 21 -16.15 -20.15 18.84
N ARG A 22 -15.76 -20.51 20.07
CA ARG A 22 -15.13 -19.59 21.04
C ARG A 22 -13.95 -18.80 20.44
N SER A 23 -13.03 -19.45 19.73
CA SER A 23 -11.85 -18.78 19.15
C SER A 23 -12.20 -17.75 18.09
N LEU A 24 -13.15 -18.05 17.20
CA LEU A 24 -13.64 -17.11 16.19
C LEU A 24 -14.41 -15.97 16.83
N TYR A 25 -15.21 -16.26 17.87
CA TYR A 25 -15.92 -15.24 18.63
C TYR A 25 -14.97 -14.27 19.32
N GLU A 26 -13.93 -14.76 19.99
CA GLU A 26 -12.88 -13.94 20.61
C GLU A 26 -12.14 -13.08 19.57
N LEU A 27 -11.87 -13.62 18.37
CA LEU A 27 -11.32 -12.85 17.26
C LEU A 27 -12.30 -11.78 16.75
N GLY A 28 -13.59 -12.09 16.65
CA GLY A 28 -14.65 -11.14 16.33
C GLY A 28 -14.74 -9.99 17.33
N GLN A 29 -14.63 -10.28 18.63
CA GLN A 29 -14.57 -9.23 19.67
C GLN A 29 -13.35 -8.32 19.49
N LYS A 30 -12.19 -8.86 19.14
CA LYS A 30 -10.99 -8.06 18.81
C LYS A 30 -11.21 -7.18 17.57
N GLN A 31 -11.85 -7.72 16.52
CA GLN A 31 -12.22 -6.95 15.32
C GLN A 31 -13.16 -5.78 15.68
N ARG A 32 -14.18 -6.04 16.51
CA ARG A 32 -15.12 -5.03 16.99
C ARG A 32 -14.41 -3.93 17.76
N ALA A 33 -13.61 -4.29 18.76
CA ALA A 33 -12.88 -3.35 19.61
C ALA A 33 -11.97 -2.44 18.78
N LEU A 34 -11.21 -3.00 17.84
CA LEU A 34 -10.33 -2.23 16.97
C LEU A 34 -11.12 -1.31 16.01
N SER A 35 -12.23 -1.78 15.44
CA SER A 35 -13.08 -0.95 14.57
C SER A 35 -13.73 0.21 15.34
N LEU A 36 -14.18 -0.03 16.58
CA LEU A 36 -14.71 0.99 17.47
C LEU A 36 -13.65 2.04 17.83
N GLN A 37 -12.46 1.60 18.25
CA GLN A 37 -11.35 2.50 18.56
C GLN A 37 -11.03 3.42 17.38
N ARG A 38 -10.90 2.86 16.16
CA ARG A 38 -10.63 3.65 14.95
C ARG A 38 -11.80 4.57 14.55
N PHE A 39 -13.03 4.16 14.82
CA PHE A 39 -14.19 5.02 14.64
C PHE A 39 -14.15 6.23 15.58
N HIS A 40 -13.74 6.03 16.82
CA HIS A 40 -13.61 7.13 17.78
C HIS A 40 -12.45 8.07 17.43
N TYR A 41 -11.29 7.55 16.99
CA TYR A 41 -10.23 8.38 16.41
C TYR A 41 -10.71 9.19 15.21
N LEU A 42 -11.46 8.57 14.29
CA LEU A 42 -12.04 9.26 13.13
C LEU A 42 -12.98 10.39 13.57
N ARG A 43 -13.85 10.13 14.54
CA ARG A 43 -14.80 11.14 15.02
C ARG A 43 -14.05 12.29 15.71
N ALA A 44 -13.09 12.00 16.58
CA ALA A 44 -12.25 13.02 17.22
C ALA A 44 -11.50 13.86 16.16
N ALA A 45 -10.92 13.20 15.15
CA ALA A 45 -10.25 13.86 14.02
C ALA A 45 -11.17 14.81 13.25
N VAL A 46 -12.36 14.34 12.84
CA VAL A 46 -13.32 15.12 12.03
C VAL A 46 -13.96 16.27 12.83
N THR A 47 -14.05 16.13 14.15
CA THR A 47 -14.58 17.17 15.07
C THR A 47 -13.48 18.06 15.64
N ASN A 48 -12.23 17.91 15.20
CA ASN A 48 -11.07 18.65 15.69
C ASN A 48 -10.89 18.55 17.23
N SER A 49 -11.25 17.40 17.81
CA SER A 49 -11.17 17.12 19.26
C SER A 49 -9.85 16.44 19.62
N TYR A 50 -8.74 17.09 19.28
CA TYR A 50 -7.38 16.62 19.54
C TYR A 50 -6.41 17.80 19.65
N ARG A 51 -5.19 17.55 20.15
CA ARG A 51 -4.06 18.49 20.06
C ARG A 51 -2.77 17.77 19.67
N PHE A 52 -1.86 18.50 19.05
CA PHE A 52 -0.52 18.02 18.77
C PHE A 52 0.45 18.47 19.85
N VAL A 53 1.26 17.55 20.34
CA VAL A 53 2.38 17.85 21.24
C VAL A 53 3.66 17.49 20.52
N SER A 54 4.47 18.51 20.21
CA SER A 54 5.78 18.31 19.60
C SER A 54 6.67 17.49 20.53
N VAL A 55 7.29 16.46 20.00
CA VAL A 55 8.21 15.59 20.74
C VAL A 55 9.63 15.97 20.34
N THR A 56 10.37 16.57 21.26
CA THR A 56 11.81 16.83 21.06
C THR A 56 12.53 15.50 20.91
N GLN A 57 13.02 15.20 19.70
CA GLN A 57 13.85 14.03 19.46
C GLN A 57 15.34 14.39 19.61
N PRO A 58 16.19 13.44 20.04
CA PRO A 58 17.63 13.66 20.10
C PRO A 58 18.28 13.86 18.72
N TYR A 59 17.56 13.60 17.63
CA TYR A 59 18.04 13.76 16.25
C TYR A 59 17.15 14.71 15.46
N PRO A 60 17.71 15.72 14.77
CA PRO A 60 16.95 16.80 14.12
C PRO A 60 16.28 16.40 12.79
N LEU A 61 16.40 15.15 12.34
CA LEU A 61 16.06 14.76 10.96
C LEU A 61 14.53 14.65 10.70
N SER A 62 13.69 14.75 11.72
CA SER A 62 12.24 14.87 11.52
C SER A 62 11.50 15.38 12.73
N GLU A 63 10.70 16.43 12.56
CA GLU A 63 9.68 16.80 13.53
C GLU A 63 8.67 15.65 13.68
N ARG A 64 8.43 15.27 14.93
CA ARG A 64 7.45 14.27 15.31
C ARG A 64 6.50 14.85 16.33
N HIS A 65 5.23 14.50 16.20
CA HIS A 65 4.20 14.97 17.09
C HIS A 65 3.43 13.78 17.66
N ASP A 66 3.07 13.90 18.92
CA ASP A 66 2.07 13.05 19.53
C ASP A 66 0.69 13.69 19.34
N VAL A 67 -0.27 12.92 18.86
CA VAL A 67 -1.69 13.31 18.84
C VAL A 67 -2.28 12.93 20.18
N ARG A 68 -2.77 13.90 20.95
CA ARG A 68 -3.43 13.65 22.22
C ARG A 68 -4.92 14.00 22.16
N PHE A 69 -5.68 13.19 22.89
CA PHE A 69 -7.14 13.29 23.04
C PHE A 69 -7.54 13.58 24.49
N ASP A 70 -6.54 13.75 25.37
CA ASP A 70 -6.62 13.97 26.82
C ASP A 70 -6.95 15.43 27.19
N LEU A 71 -7.91 16.00 26.47
CA LEU A 71 -8.51 17.26 26.87
C LEU A 71 -9.67 16.90 27.78
N ASP A 72 -9.67 17.42 29.02
CA ASP A 72 -10.60 17.06 30.10
C ASP A 72 -12.09 17.10 29.70
N ASP A 73 -12.44 17.67 28.55
CA ASP A 73 -13.80 17.68 27.98
C ASP A 73 -13.91 17.48 26.45
N ALA A 74 -12.82 17.32 25.67
CA ALA A 74 -12.97 17.40 24.21
C ALA A 74 -13.58 16.15 23.57
N TYR A 75 -13.40 14.97 24.18
CA TYR A 75 -13.92 13.72 23.63
C TYR A 75 -14.36 12.71 24.72
N PRO A 76 -15.52 12.91 25.35
CA PRO A 76 -15.94 12.12 26.51
C PRO A 76 -16.46 10.70 26.15
N ASP A 77 -16.80 10.47 24.88
CA ASP A 77 -17.55 9.28 24.49
C ASP A 77 -16.75 7.97 24.54
N TYR A 78 -15.42 8.05 24.44
CA TYR A 78 -14.56 6.87 24.39
C TYR A 78 -13.11 7.22 24.80
N PRO A 79 -12.46 6.43 25.67
CA PRO A 79 -11.07 6.65 26.05
C PRO A 79 -10.14 6.34 24.87
N LEU A 80 -9.42 7.36 24.39
CA LEU A 80 -8.49 7.24 23.27
C LEU A 80 -7.04 7.35 23.75
N ASP A 81 -6.23 6.35 23.40
CA ASP A 81 -4.79 6.41 23.64
C ASP A 81 -4.14 7.49 22.75
N PRO A 82 -3.11 8.20 23.22
CA PRO A 82 -2.32 9.08 22.38
C PRO A 82 -1.67 8.34 21.21
N ILE A 83 -1.70 8.94 20.01
CA ILE A 83 -0.99 8.41 18.85
C ILE A 83 0.41 9.02 18.85
N LYS A 84 1.43 8.19 19.03
CA LYS A 84 2.80 8.67 19.26
C LYS A 84 3.62 8.79 18.00
N GLY A 85 4.47 9.82 17.95
CA GLY A 85 5.56 9.93 16.98
C GLY A 85 5.10 10.03 15.52
N VAL A 86 3.98 10.70 15.25
CA VAL A 86 3.50 10.97 13.89
C VAL A 86 4.43 11.97 13.23
N LYS A 87 5.06 11.59 12.12
CA LYS A 87 5.91 12.47 11.33
C LYS A 87 5.03 13.36 10.46
N LEU A 88 4.99 14.65 10.78
CA LEU A 88 4.21 15.65 10.07
C LEU A 88 5.11 16.83 9.71
N ARG A 89 4.73 17.55 8.66
CA ARG A 89 5.43 18.77 8.20
C ARG A 89 4.37 19.81 7.79
N PRO A 90 3.52 20.25 8.73
CA PRO A 90 2.57 21.31 8.41
C PRO A 90 3.35 22.61 8.09
N GLY A 91 2.79 23.43 7.21
CA GLY A 91 3.23 24.80 7.03
C GLY A 91 3.01 25.64 8.28
N ALA A 92 3.55 26.87 8.29
CA ALA A 92 3.42 27.78 9.42
C ALA A 92 1.95 28.12 9.76
N ASP A 93 1.04 28.01 8.78
CA ASP A 93 -0.41 28.20 8.92
C ASP A 93 -1.17 26.91 9.32
N GLY A 94 -0.46 25.81 9.56
CA GLY A 94 -1.04 24.50 9.87
C GLY A 94 -1.55 23.72 8.66
N THR A 95 -1.49 24.29 7.44
CA THR A 95 -1.88 23.59 6.21
C THR A 95 -0.77 22.67 5.71
N PHE A 96 -1.05 21.87 4.68
CA PHE A 96 -0.04 21.04 4.03
C PHE A 96 0.13 21.49 2.58
N HIS A 97 1.35 21.34 2.07
CA HIS A 97 1.61 21.58 0.67
C HIS A 97 0.75 20.64 -0.19
N ALA A 98 0.21 21.13 -1.33
CA ALA A 98 -0.71 20.36 -2.17
C ALA A 98 -0.12 19.01 -2.61
N VAL A 99 1.20 18.95 -2.84
CA VAL A 99 1.94 17.73 -3.19
C VAL A 99 1.89 16.68 -2.07
N ASP A 100 1.95 17.08 -0.80
CA ASP A 100 1.86 16.15 0.33
C ASP A 100 0.46 15.55 0.45
N LEU A 101 -0.58 16.37 0.22
CA LEU A 101 -1.96 15.90 0.18
C LEU A 101 -2.20 14.95 -0.98
N GLU A 102 -1.72 15.30 -2.18
CA GLU A 102 -1.81 14.41 -3.34
C GLU A 102 -1.10 13.08 -3.08
N ALA A 103 0.08 13.10 -2.44
CA ALA A 103 0.81 11.90 -2.06
C ALA A 103 0.01 11.03 -1.07
N ALA A 104 -0.63 11.63 -0.05
CA ALA A 104 -1.48 10.91 0.90
C ALA A 104 -2.72 10.30 0.22
N VAL A 105 -3.37 11.04 -0.68
CA VAL A 105 -4.49 10.52 -1.48
C VAL A 105 -4.05 9.37 -2.37
N ARG A 106 -2.94 9.54 -3.09
CA ARG A 106 -2.36 8.51 -3.96
C ARG A 106 -1.97 7.27 -3.17
N TYR A 107 -1.46 7.42 -1.95
CA TYR A 107 -1.19 6.30 -1.04
C TYR A 107 -2.47 5.51 -0.76
N PHE A 108 -3.56 6.18 -0.37
CA PHE A 108 -4.82 5.50 -0.07
C PHE A 108 -5.54 4.92 -1.30
N GLU A 109 -5.40 5.52 -2.47
CA GLU A 109 -5.98 5.01 -3.72
C GLU A 109 -5.15 3.87 -4.32
N GLY A 110 -3.83 3.91 -4.18
CA GLY A 110 -2.92 2.83 -4.58
C GLY A 110 -2.99 1.63 -3.64
N ASN A 111 -3.26 1.85 -2.36
CA ASN A 111 -3.28 0.79 -1.36
C ASN A 111 -4.59 -0.02 -1.44
N TRP A 112 -4.51 -1.32 -1.76
CA TRP A 112 -5.72 -2.14 -1.89
C TRP A 112 -6.38 -2.43 -0.55
N LYS A 113 -5.63 -2.44 0.56
CA LYS A 113 -6.16 -2.69 1.90
C LYS A 113 -7.01 -1.50 2.38
N THR A 114 -6.58 -0.28 2.10
CA THR A 114 -7.33 0.95 2.42
C THR A 114 -8.60 1.06 1.58
N ARG A 115 -8.55 0.64 0.31
CA ARG A 115 -9.73 0.59 -0.56
C ARG A 115 -10.79 -0.38 -0.05
N GLU A 116 -10.40 -1.60 0.29
CA GLU A 116 -11.31 -2.62 0.82
C GLU A 116 -11.78 -2.30 2.25
N GLY A 117 -10.87 -1.84 3.12
CA GLY A 117 -11.15 -1.55 4.53
C GLY A 117 -11.78 -0.18 4.79
N GLY A 118 -11.79 0.70 3.79
CA GLY A 118 -12.39 2.03 3.86
C GLY A 118 -11.72 2.96 4.88
N VAL A 119 -12.44 4.00 5.30
CA VAL A 119 -11.91 5.07 6.17
C VAL A 119 -11.38 4.55 7.50
N LEU A 120 -11.99 3.50 8.09
CA LEU A 120 -11.49 2.92 9.34
C LEU A 120 -10.15 2.22 9.14
N TYR A 121 -9.88 1.68 7.95
CA TYR A 121 -8.54 1.18 7.67
C TYR A 121 -7.54 2.33 7.55
N CYS A 122 -7.90 3.39 6.82
CA CYS A 122 -7.08 4.60 6.66
C CYS A 122 -6.70 5.27 7.99
N VAL A 123 -7.60 5.30 8.98
CA VAL A 123 -7.29 5.85 10.32
C VAL A 123 -6.09 5.14 10.98
N GLY A 124 -5.86 3.86 10.65
CA GLY A 124 -4.68 3.12 11.13
C GLY A 124 -3.38 3.48 10.42
N GLU A 125 -3.45 4.10 9.24
CA GLU A 125 -2.31 4.60 8.46
C GLU A 125 -1.98 6.02 8.91
N THR A 126 -1.36 6.11 10.08
CA THR A 126 -1.35 7.32 10.90
C THR A 126 -0.83 8.55 10.17
N ARG A 127 0.29 8.47 9.46
CA ARG A 127 0.92 9.65 8.84
C ARG A 127 0.01 10.27 7.79
N GLU A 128 -0.36 9.50 6.79
CA GLU A 128 -1.13 9.95 5.63
C GLU A 128 -2.52 10.42 6.06
N PHE A 129 -3.15 9.71 7.01
CA PHE A 129 -4.44 10.12 7.55
C PHE A 129 -4.36 11.45 8.29
N TRP A 130 -3.39 11.64 9.19
CA TRP A 130 -3.26 12.87 9.96
C TRP A 130 -2.83 14.07 9.12
N THR A 131 -2.03 13.86 8.06
CA THR A 131 -1.76 14.88 7.04
C THR A 131 -3.06 15.41 6.41
N MET A 132 -3.97 14.51 6.01
CA MET A 132 -5.27 14.90 5.43
C MET A 132 -6.20 15.57 6.45
N ILE A 133 -6.24 15.06 7.68
CA ILE A 133 -7.11 15.62 8.75
C ILE A 133 -6.68 17.04 9.15
N LEU A 134 -5.38 17.29 9.25
CA LEU A 134 -4.87 18.61 9.57
C LEU A 134 -5.24 19.63 8.50
N SER A 135 -5.03 19.30 7.22
CA SER A 135 -5.53 20.14 6.12
C SER A 135 -7.03 20.39 6.24
N TYR A 136 -7.82 19.34 6.46
CA TYR A 136 -9.28 19.46 6.55
C TYR A 136 -9.75 20.41 7.66
N ASN A 137 -9.05 20.46 8.79
CA ASN A 137 -9.40 21.35 9.90
C ASN A 137 -8.72 22.73 9.82
N ALA A 138 -7.68 22.90 9.00
CA ALA A 138 -6.95 24.17 8.82
C ALA A 138 -7.51 25.03 7.67
N THR A 139 -8.15 24.43 6.67
CA THR A 139 -8.62 25.15 5.47
C THR A 139 -10.08 25.61 5.55
N PHE A 140 -10.40 26.69 4.83
CA PHE A 140 -11.76 27.12 4.57
C PHE A 140 -11.96 27.34 3.05
N PRO A 141 -12.74 26.51 2.34
CA PRO A 141 -13.56 25.42 2.85
C PRO A 141 -12.74 24.21 3.37
N PRO A 142 -13.28 23.42 4.32
CA PRO A 142 -12.62 22.20 4.83
C PRO A 142 -12.36 21.20 3.71
N THR A 143 -11.10 20.82 3.49
CA THR A 143 -10.74 19.79 2.52
C THR A 143 -9.55 18.94 2.95
N THR A 144 -9.70 17.64 2.71
CA THR A 144 -8.63 16.65 2.83
C THR A 144 -7.77 16.56 1.58
N GLY A 145 -8.13 17.26 0.50
CA GLY A 145 -7.64 16.99 -0.86
C GLY A 145 -8.33 15.79 -1.53
N TRP A 146 -9.24 15.10 -0.84
CA TRP A 146 -10.01 13.96 -1.37
C TRP A 146 -11.51 14.16 -1.19
N ASP A 147 -12.19 14.53 -2.28
CA ASP A 147 -13.64 14.78 -2.30
C ASP A 147 -14.48 13.63 -1.69
N LYS A 148 -14.03 12.38 -1.86
CA LYS A 148 -14.68 11.21 -1.24
C LYS A 148 -14.70 11.28 0.29
N PHE A 149 -13.60 11.72 0.91
CA PHE A 149 -13.50 11.87 2.36
C PHE A 149 -14.22 13.13 2.82
N ASP A 150 -14.10 14.23 2.09
CA ASP A 150 -14.79 15.49 2.42
C ASP A 150 -16.32 15.28 2.48
N LYS A 151 -16.88 14.61 1.45
CA LYS A 151 -18.30 14.22 1.42
C LYS A 151 -18.68 13.27 2.55
N LEU A 152 -17.81 12.30 2.87
CA LEU A 152 -18.05 11.38 3.98
C LEU A 152 -18.07 12.12 5.32
N PHE A 153 -17.12 13.02 5.56
CA PHE A 153 -17.00 13.79 6.80
C PHE A 153 -18.16 14.75 6.99
N ALA A 154 -18.56 15.46 5.93
CA ALA A 154 -19.77 16.27 5.93
C ALA A 154 -21.03 15.43 6.25
N LYS A 155 -21.15 14.23 5.66
CA LYS A 155 -22.24 13.30 5.94
C LYS A 155 -22.21 12.77 7.38
N LEU A 156 -21.03 12.54 7.95
CA LEU A 156 -20.89 12.08 9.34
C LEU A 156 -21.28 13.19 10.32
N LYS A 157 -20.81 14.43 10.11
CA LYS A 157 -21.20 15.60 10.91
C LYS A 157 -22.71 15.81 10.89
N THR A 158 -23.32 15.85 9.70
CA THR A 158 -24.77 16.10 9.54
C THR A 158 -25.66 15.00 10.13
N LYS A 159 -25.19 13.75 10.18
CA LYS A 159 -25.97 12.60 10.66
C LYS A 159 -25.61 12.15 12.08
N GLY A 160 -24.83 12.93 12.83
CA GLY A 160 -24.45 12.61 14.21
C GLY A 160 -23.57 11.37 14.33
N PHE A 161 -22.65 11.16 13.37
CA PHE A 161 -21.64 10.08 13.41
C PHE A 161 -22.20 8.66 13.57
N LYS A 162 -23.35 8.33 12.97
CA LYS A 162 -23.89 6.95 13.01
C LYS A 162 -22.91 5.93 12.40
N GLN A 163 -22.53 4.90 13.16
CA GLN A 163 -21.56 3.86 12.76
C GLN A 163 -21.96 3.12 11.47
N GLY A 164 -23.26 2.85 11.27
CA GLY A 164 -23.79 2.22 10.06
C GLY A 164 -23.62 3.03 8.76
N LEU A 165 -23.10 4.26 8.83
CA LEU A 165 -22.72 5.04 7.65
C LEU A 165 -21.31 4.67 7.12
N ILE A 166 -20.52 3.98 7.93
CA ILE A 166 -19.13 3.62 7.67
C ILE A 166 -19.05 2.13 7.38
N ASN A 167 -18.24 1.74 6.40
CA ASN A 167 -18.01 0.33 6.09
C ASN A 167 -17.18 -0.34 7.17
N CYS A 168 -17.51 -1.58 7.51
CA CYS A 168 -16.67 -2.42 8.35
C CYS A 168 -15.33 -2.70 7.64
N MET A 169 -14.20 -2.42 8.31
CA MET A 169 -12.88 -2.60 7.70
C MET A 169 -12.45 -4.07 7.55
N PHE A 170 -13.12 -4.99 8.23
CA PHE A 170 -12.82 -6.42 8.17
C PHE A 170 -13.66 -7.18 7.15
N PHE A 171 -14.80 -6.63 6.73
CA PHE A 171 -15.78 -7.34 5.93
C PHE A 171 -15.25 -7.82 4.57
N ALA A 172 -14.38 -7.03 3.93
CA ALA A 172 -13.73 -7.38 2.66
C ALA A 172 -12.45 -8.22 2.81
N ARG A 173 -12.00 -8.46 4.06
CA ARG A 173 -10.79 -9.24 4.36
C ARG A 173 -11.09 -10.73 4.26
N GLU A 174 -10.04 -11.55 4.20
CA GLU A 174 -10.12 -13.01 4.04
C GLU A 174 -11.00 -13.71 5.06
N SER A 175 -11.00 -13.22 6.30
CA SER A 175 -11.82 -13.74 7.39
C SER A 175 -13.30 -13.33 7.32
N GLY A 176 -13.63 -12.33 6.49
CA GLY A 176 -14.86 -11.57 6.63
C GLY A 176 -14.95 -10.84 7.97
N CYS A 177 -16.16 -10.34 8.27
CA CYS A 177 -16.46 -9.80 9.60
C CYS A 177 -16.91 -10.95 10.51
N LEU A 178 -16.21 -11.13 11.63
CA LEU A 178 -16.46 -12.21 12.60
C LEU A 178 -17.30 -11.76 13.80
N ASP A 179 -17.60 -10.46 13.92
CA ASP A 179 -18.44 -9.95 15.00
C ASP A 179 -19.92 -10.04 14.61
N PRO A 180 -20.73 -10.90 15.26
CA PRO A 180 -22.15 -11.04 14.95
C PRO A 180 -22.95 -9.76 15.21
N GLN A 181 -22.42 -8.85 16.05
CA GLN A 181 -23.07 -7.59 16.43
C GLN A 181 -22.34 -6.35 15.87
N CYS A 182 -21.58 -6.51 14.79
CA CYS A 182 -20.82 -5.42 14.18
C CYS A 182 -21.75 -4.24 13.83
N PRO A 183 -21.50 -3.03 14.34
CA PRO A 183 -22.37 -1.88 14.11
C PRO A 183 -22.10 -1.15 12.79
N PHE A 184 -21.08 -1.60 12.04
CA PHE A 184 -20.65 -0.97 10.79
C PHE A 184 -21.31 -1.63 9.58
N ARG A 185 -21.33 -0.93 8.45
CA ARG A 185 -21.99 -1.38 7.23
C ARG A 185 -21.26 -2.54 6.54
N HIS A 186 -22.03 -3.54 6.13
CA HIS A 186 -21.60 -4.69 5.33
C HIS A 186 -22.22 -4.64 3.93
N ASP A 187 -21.61 -3.89 3.02
CA ASP A 187 -22.07 -3.73 1.63
C ASP A 187 -21.31 -4.71 0.71
N ALA A 188 -21.87 -5.90 0.51
CA ALA A 188 -21.26 -6.97 -0.28
C ALA A 188 -21.04 -6.56 -1.74
N SER A 189 -22.02 -5.90 -2.37
CA SER A 189 -21.95 -5.48 -3.77
C SER A 189 -20.80 -4.50 -3.98
N LYS A 190 -20.70 -3.46 -3.13
CA LYS A 190 -19.60 -2.51 -3.21
C LYS A 190 -18.24 -3.17 -2.94
N ALA A 191 -18.16 -4.04 -1.93
CA ALA A 191 -16.91 -4.71 -1.58
C ALA A 191 -16.42 -5.63 -2.71
N MET A 192 -17.32 -6.33 -3.40
CA MET A 192 -16.99 -7.14 -4.59
C MET A 192 -16.55 -6.27 -5.77
N GLN A 193 -17.19 -5.13 -6.01
CA GLN A 193 -16.75 -4.19 -7.06
C GLN A 193 -15.35 -3.63 -6.79
N ASP A 194 -15.09 -3.24 -5.54
CA ASP A 194 -13.77 -2.75 -5.16
C ASP A 194 -12.71 -3.84 -5.26
N ARG A 195 -13.05 -5.10 -4.94
CA ARG A 195 -12.18 -6.26 -5.16
C ARG A 195 -11.88 -6.50 -6.62
N GLU A 196 -12.88 -6.48 -7.50
CA GLU A 196 -12.64 -6.73 -8.93
C GLU A 196 -11.69 -5.70 -9.51
N LYS A 197 -11.79 -4.44 -9.07
CA LYS A 197 -10.80 -3.41 -9.45
C LYS A 197 -9.38 -3.75 -8.94
N VAL A 198 -9.24 -4.33 -7.74
CA VAL A 198 -7.94 -4.80 -7.22
C VAL A 198 -7.42 -5.97 -8.06
N LEU A 199 -8.24 -6.97 -8.36
CA LEU A 199 -7.86 -8.12 -9.19
C LEU A 199 -7.48 -7.68 -10.61
N LYS A 200 -8.24 -6.74 -11.20
CA LYS A 200 -7.90 -6.14 -12.50
C LYS A 200 -6.54 -5.43 -12.46
N ALA A 201 -6.29 -4.59 -11.45
CA ALA A 201 -5.01 -3.91 -11.30
C ALA A 201 -3.83 -4.90 -11.16
N ARG A 202 -4.02 -6.01 -10.44
CA ARG A 202 -3.05 -7.10 -10.32
C ARG A 202 -2.79 -7.81 -11.66
N ARG A 203 -3.84 -8.17 -12.40
CA ARG A 203 -3.71 -8.74 -13.74
C ARG A 203 -2.95 -7.79 -14.68
N ASP A 204 -3.23 -6.49 -14.59
CA ASP A 204 -2.52 -5.47 -15.36
C ASP A 204 -1.05 -5.32 -14.90
N ALA A 205 -0.76 -5.44 -13.61
CA ALA A 205 0.61 -5.47 -13.09
C ALA A 205 1.41 -6.68 -13.59
N LEU A 206 0.80 -7.87 -13.70
CA LEU A 206 1.46 -9.07 -14.26
C LEU A 206 1.74 -8.98 -15.77
N LYS A 207 1.14 -8.01 -16.48
CA LYS A 207 1.48 -7.72 -17.87
C LYS A 207 2.74 -6.87 -18.01
N ARG A 208 3.19 -6.22 -16.93
CA ARG A 208 4.42 -5.41 -16.90
C ARG A 208 5.62 -6.29 -16.51
N PRO A 209 6.86 -5.89 -16.88
CA PRO A 209 8.05 -6.53 -16.33
C PRO A 209 8.05 -6.45 -14.80
N SER A 210 8.57 -7.49 -14.13
CA SER A 210 8.65 -7.49 -12.67
C SER A 210 9.60 -6.39 -12.17
N SER A 211 9.38 -5.85 -10.96
CA SER A 211 10.30 -4.85 -10.40
C SER A 211 11.73 -5.37 -10.29
N ARG A 212 11.91 -6.69 -10.11
CA ARG A 212 13.23 -7.35 -10.17
C ARG A 212 13.84 -7.24 -11.57
N ALA A 213 13.09 -7.60 -12.60
CA ALA A 213 13.57 -7.52 -13.98
C ALA A 213 13.89 -6.07 -14.40
N ILE A 214 13.04 -5.11 -13.99
CA ILE A 214 13.30 -3.67 -14.20
C ILE A 214 14.61 -3.24 -13.53
N ARG A 215 14.82 -3.59 -12.25
CA ARG A 215 16.07 -3.26 -11.54
C ARG A 215 17.30 -3.88 -12.19
N VAL A 216 17.19 -5.13 -12.66
CA VAL A 216 18.28 -5.82 -13.36
C VAL A 216 18.59 -5.10 -14.67
N TYR A 217 17.57 -4.75 -15.46
CA TYR A 217 17.73 -3.96 -16.68
C TYR A 217 18.39 -2.60 -16.40
N GLN A 218 17.83 -1.81 -15.47
CA GLN A 218 18.36 -0.49 -15.10
C GLN A 218 19.82 -0.57 -14.66
N LYS A 219 20.16 -1.55 -13.81
CA LYS A 219 21.55 -1.79 -13.39
C LYS A 219 22.46 -2.04 -14.60
N ARG A 220 22.05 -2.90 -15.54
CA ARG A 220 22.87 -3.20 -16.73
C ARG A 220 23.05 -1.99 -17.64
N GLU A 221 21.99 -1.21 -17.88
CA GLU A 221 22.10 0.01 -18.69
C GLU A 221 22.98 1.06 -18.00
N ILE A 222 22.87 1.22 -16.68
CA ILE A 222 23.77 2.06 -15.90
C ILE A 222 25.22 1.58 -16.06
N ASP A 223 25.49 0.29 -15.88
CA ASP A 223 26.84 -0.26 -16.02
C ASP A 223 27.40 -0.06 -17.45
N ARG A 224 26.56 -0.14 -18.49
CA ARG A 224 26.96 0.16 -19.88
C ARG A 224 27.25 1.65 -20.08
N LEU A 225 26.42 2.51 -19.51
CA LEU A 225 26.61 3.96 -19.57
C LEU A 225 27.94 4.34 -18.93
N LEU A 226 28.20 3.90 -17.70
CA LEU A 226 29.45 4.17 -16.97
C LEU A 226 30.68 3.70 -17.76
N ARG A 227 30.62 2.50 -18.36
CA ARG A 227 31.72 2.00 -19.22
C ARG A 227 31.95 2.85 -20.47
N ARG A 228 30.89 3.39 -21.07
CA ARG A 228 30.98 4.18 -22.31
C ARG A 228 31.46 5.61 -22.06
N THR A 229 31.02 6.23 -20.97
CA THR A 229 31.28 7.65 -20.70
C THR A 229 32.47 7.86 -19.78
N GLY A 230 32.91 6.83 -19.07
CA GLY A 230 33.94 6.94 -18.03
C GLY A 230 33.44 7.63 -16.75
N MET A 231 32.14 7.94 -16.66
CA MET A 231 31.55 8.54 -15.47
C MET A 231 31.66 7.59 -14.27
N THR A 232 31.77 8.16 -13.08
CA THR A 232 31.59 7.44 -11.82
C THR A 232 30.11 7.29 -11.50
N LYS A 233 29.81 6.36 -10.59
CA LYS A 233 28.44 6.19 -10.09
C LYS A 233 27.96 7.43 -9.33
N ASN A 234 28.87 8.13 -8.64
CA ASN A 234 28.53 9.32 -7.87
C ASN A 234 28.15 10.47 -8.81
N GLU A 235 28.93 10.70 -9.88
CA GLU A 235 28.58 11.68 -10.92
C GLU A 235 27.21 11.40 -11.55
N LEU A 236 26.88 10.13 -11.83
CA LEU A 236 25.59 9.75 -12.39
C LEU A 236 24.41 9.99 -11.42
N LEU A 237 24.67 9.86 -10.11
CA LEU A 237 23.68 10.04 -9.06
C LEU A 237 23.64 11.47 -8.49
N GLY A 238 24.47 12.38 -8.98
CA GLY A 238 24.60 13.73 -8.42
C GLY A 238 25.18 13.75 -7.00
N MET A 239 26.05 12.79 -6.69
CA MET A 239 26.76 12.68 -5.43
C MET A 239 28.20 13.19 -5.56
N ASP A 240 28.75 13.71 -4.47
CA ASP A 240 30.19 13.99 -4.33
C ASP A 240 31.03 12.70 -4.22
N ASP A 241 32.35 12.83 -4.13
CA ASP A 241 33.27 11.69 -4.00
C ASP A 241 33.09 10.91 -2.68
N GLU A 242 32.47 11.53 -1.67
CA GLU A 242 32.17 10.91 -0.37
C GLU A 242 30.80 10.19 -0.37
N GLY A 243 30.03 10.33 -1.45
CA GLY A 243 28.70 9.73 -1.60
C GLY A 243 27.57 10.56 -0.99
N HIS A 244 27.83 11.83 -0.64
CA HIS A 244 26.81 12.76 -0.21
C HIS A 244 26.12 13.36 -1.43
N PHE A 245 24.79 13.47 -1.39
CA PHE A 245 24.06 14.23 -2.41
C PHE A 245 24.40 15.71 -2.29
N LEU A 246 24.70 16.35 -3.42
CA LEU A 246 25.06 17.78 -3.45
C LEU A 246 23.91 18.68 -2.99
N ASP A 247 22.67 18.20 -3.15
CA ASP A 247 21.45 18.85 -2.69
C ASP A 247 21.03 18.10 -1.42
N GLY A 248 21.18 18.73 -0.24
CA GLY A 248 21.10 18.07 1.08
C GLY A 248 19.82 17.26 1.40
N ASP A 249 18.83 17.30 0.52
CA ASP A 249 17.57 16.56 0.63
C ASP A 249 17.57 15.26 -0.20
N GLY A 250 18.56 15.06 -1.08
CA GLY A 250 18.64 13.94 -2.02
C GLY A 250 17.65 14.01 -3.18
N ASP A 251 16.88 15.11 -3.27
CA ASP A 251 15.85 15.36 -4.29
C ASP A 251 16.37 16.17 -5.49
N GLY A 252 17.70 16.28 -5.62
CA GLY A 252 18.35 16.88 -6.77
C GLY A 252 17.93 16.21 -8.09
N PRO A 253 17.87 16.95 -9.21
CA PRO A 253 17.55 16.35 -10.49
C PRO A 253 18.58 15.27 -10.83
N LEU A 254 18.11 14.05 -11.10
CA LEU A 254 18.96 12.97 -11.57
C LEU A 254 19.67 13.41 -12.86
N HIS A 255 20.90 12.92 -13.07
CA HIS A 255 21.61 13.14 -14.32
C HIS A 255 20.70 12.74 -15.51
N PRO A 256 20.62 13.53 -16.60
CA PRO A 256 19.66 13.29 -17.69
C PRO A 256 19.71 11.87 -18.28
N GLU A 257 20.90 11.29 -18.40
CA GLU A 257 21.06 9.90 -18.87
C GLU A 257 20.52 8.86 -17.88
N HIS A 258 20.61 9.09 -16.57
CA HIS A 258 20.00 8.21 -15.57
C HIS A 258 18.48 8.30 -15.63
N GLN A 259 17.94 9.53 -15.73
CA GLN A 259 16.50 9.74 -15.90
C GLN A 259 15.99 9.05 -17.16
N LYS A 260 16.72 9.15 -18.27
CA LYS A 260 16.39 8.43 -19.52
C LYS A 260 16.31 6.91 -19.33
N ILE A 261 17.24 6.29 -18.59
CA ILE A 261 17.18 4.85 -18.28
C ILE A 261 15.90 4.50 -17.49
N LEU A 262 15.51 5.35 -16.54
CA LEU A 262 14.26 5.18 -15.79
C LEU A 262 13.05 5.29 -16.72
N ASP A 263 13.00 6.33 -17.55
CA ASP A 263 11.91 6.56 -18.51
C ASP A 263 11.80 5.42 -19.53
N ASP A 264 12.93 4.98 -20.10
CA ASP A 264 13.01 3.84 -21.01
C ASP A 264 12.48 2.56 -20.34
N SER A 265 12.80 2.34 -19.07
CA SER A 265 12.33 1.18 -18.32
C SER A 265 10.80 1.15 -18.15
N THR A 266 10.13 2.32 -18.17
CA THR A 266 8.66 2.40 -18.17
C THR A 266 8.04 2.05 -19.52
N CYS A 267 8.81 2.11 -20.61
CA CYS A 267 8.41 1.78 -21.97
C CYS A 267 8.59 0.30 -22.31
N LEU A 268 9.17 -0.49 -21.42
CA LEU A 268 9.37 -1.93 -21.60
C LEU A 268 8.04 -2.70 -21.44
N ARG A 269 7.78 -3.60 -22.39
CA ARG A 269 6.65 -4.55 -22.37
C ARG A 269 7.04 -5.82 -21.63
N ALA A 270 8.22 -6.37 -21.91
CA ALA A 270 8.77 -7.54 -21.24
C ALA A 270 10.30 -7.49 -21.17
N ILE A 271 10.87 -8.15 -20.15
CA ILE A 271 12.31 -8.33 -19.96
C ILE A 271 12.53 -9.82 -19.68
N CYS A 272 13.57 -10.41 -20.25
CA CYS A 272 13.92 -11.79 -19.97
C CYS A 272 14.28 -11.94 -18.49
N GLU A 273 13.59 -12.83 -17.77
CA GLU A 273 13.86 -13.07 -16.35
C GLU A 273 15.18 -13.82 -16.09
N ASN A 274 15.83 -14.33 -17.15
CA ASN A 274 17.17 -14.86 -17.03
C ASN A 274 18.17 -13.72 -16.78
N ALA A 275 18.84 -13.75 -15.62
CA ALA A 275 19.78 -12.73 -15.16
C ALA A 275 21.02 -12.57 -16.05
N ASP A 276 21.29 -13.51 -16.96
CA ASP A 276 22.40 -13.44 -17.91
C ASP A 276 21.95 -13.09 -19.35
N CYS A 277 20.66 -12.78 -19.56
CA CYS A 277 20.10 -12.48 -20.87
C CYS A 277 19.65 -11.01 -20.97
N ASP A 278 20.07 -10.33 -22.04
CA ASP A 278 19.77 -8.91 -22.31
C ASP A 278 18.55 -8.68 -23.21
N SER A 279 17.79 -9.73 -23.54
CA SER A 279 16.60 -9.58 -24.37
C SER A 279 15.48 -8.86 -23.62
N SER A 280 14.98 -7.79 -24.21
CA SER A 280 13.79 -7.05 -23.79
C SER A 280 12.92 -6.71 -24.99
N THR A 281 11.63 -6.47 -24.76
CA THR A 281 10.70 -6.01 -25.79
C THR A 281 10.06 -4.69 -25.37
N TRP A 282 9.93 -3.77 -26.31
CA TRP A 282 9.36 -2.45 -26.05
C TRP A 282 7.85 -2.46 -26.33
N LYS A 283 7.10 -1.54 -25.72
CA LYS A 283 5.65 -1.43 -25.94
C LYS A 283 5.27 -1.16 -27.40
N LYS A 284 6.14 -0.51 -28.17
CA LYS A 284 5.95 -0.20 -29.59
C LYS A 284 6.23 -1.38 -30.53
N ASP A 285 6.86 -2.43 -30.02
CA ASP A 285 7.20 -3.61 -30.82
C ASP A 285 6.03 -4.60 -30.73
N GLU A 286 5.08 -4.49 -31.67
CA GLU A 286 3.89 -5.33 -31.69
C GLU A 286 4.24 -6.80 -31.97
N ASP A 287 5.26 -7.05 -32.80
CA ASP A 287 5.66 -8.38 -33.28
C ASP A 287 6.60 -9.15 -32.35
N ALA A 288 7.15 -8.50 -31.31
CA ALA A 288 8.13 -9.10 -30.43
C ALA A 288 7.45 -9.85 -29.27
N ASP A 289 7.12 -11.12 -29.48
CA ASP A 289 6.52 -11.97 -28.46
C ASP A 289 7.56 -12.78 -27.67
N MET A 290 7.65 -12.49 -26.37
CA MET A 290 8.39 -13.32 -25.41
C MET A 290 7.49 -14.43 -24.85
N ALA A 291 8.06 -15.62 -24.68
CA ALA A 291 7.33 -16.74 -24.07
C ALA A 291 7.07 -16.47 -22.59
N LYS A 292 5.83 -16.68 -22.15
CA LYS A 292 5.44 -16.60 -20.74
C LYS A 292 5.67 -17.93 -20.03
N GLY A 293 5.99 -17.87 -18.74
CA GLY A 293 6.00 -19.06 -17.89
C GLY A 293 4.63 -19.74 -17.88
N ALA A 294 4.59 -21.04 -18.25
CA ALA A 294 3.32 -21.75 -18.48
C ALA A 294 2.36 -21.74 -17.29
N ARG A 295 2.90 -21.82 -16.06
CA ARG A 295 2.10 -21.89 -14.83
C ARG A 295 1.70 -20.51 -14.29
N CYS A 296 2.68 -19.62 -14.10
CA CYS A 296 2.46 -18.34 -13.44
C CYS A 296 2.09 -17.21 -14.40
N LYS A 297 2.38 -17.35 -15.70
CA LYS A 297 2.21 -16.34 -16.77
C LYS A 297 2.81 -14.94 -16.49
N ALA A 298 3.60 -14.82 -15.43
CA ALA A 298 4.15 -13.55 -14.92
C ALA A 298 5.66 -13.38 -15.24
N ALA A 299 6.36 -14.48 -15.55
CA ALA A 299 7.74 -14.44 -15.99
C ALA A 299 7.82 -14.52 -17.52
N TYR A 300 8.72 -13.74 -18.11
CA TYR A 300 8.93 -13.65 -19.55
C TYR A 300 10.33 -14.17 -19.92
N TYR A 301 10.42 -14.91 -21.02
CA TYR A 301 11.66 -15.49 -21.51
C TYR A 301 11.74 -15.36 -23.04
N CYS A 302 12.91 -14.96 -23.55
CA CYS A 302 13.13 -14.89 -25.00
C CYS A 302 13.30 -16.28 -25.64
N SER A 303 13.60 -17.31 -24.84
CA SER A 303 13.81 -18.68 -25.29
C SER A 303 13.56 -19.70 -24.18
N ARG A 304 13.32 -20.97 -24.58
CA ARG A 304 13.26 -22.10 -23.63
C ARG A 304 14.58 -22.32 -22.88
N LEU A 305 15.71 -21.94 -23.47
CA LEU A 305 17.02 -22.03 -22.81
C LEU A 305 17.10 -21.07 -21.63
N CYS A 306 16.68 -19.82 -21.81
CA CYS A 306 16.62 -18.84 -20.73
C CYS A 306 15.64 -19.26 -19.62
N GLN A 307 14.49 -19.82 -19.98
CA GLN A 307 13.55 -20.37 -19.00
C GLN A 307 14.17 -21.49 -18.16
N LYS A 308 14.89 -22.44 -18.79
CA LYS A 308 15.57 -23.53 -18.08
C LYS A 308 16.68 -23.02 -17.16
N ALA A 309 17.44 -22.01 -17.60
CA ALA A 309 18.51 -21.40 -16.82
C ALA A 309 17.97 -20.72 -15.55
N ASP A 310 16.90 -19.93 -15.66
CA ASP A 310 16.28 -19.24 -14.52
C ASP A 310 15.46 -20.16 -13.60
N TRP A 311 15.09 -21.36 -14.05
CA TRP A 311 14.15 -22.25 -13.34
C TRP A 311 14.50 -22.48 -11.87
N LYS A 312 15.79 -22.65 -11.54
CA LYS A 312 16.23 -22.88 -10.14
C LYS A 312 15.86 -21.70 -9.23
N ALA A 313 15.99 -20.47 -9.72
CA ALA A 313 15.62 -19.25 -8.97
C ALA A 313 14.10 -18.99 -9.02
N HIS A 314 13.46 -19.23 -10.17
CA HIS A 314 12.04 -18.99 -10.37
C HIS A 314 11.13 -19.97 -9.62
N LYS A 315 11.54 -21.25 -9.47
CA LYS A 315 10.69 -22.34 -8.97
C LYS A 315 10.01 -22.01 -7.64
N ALA A 316 10.71 -21.36 -6.71
CA ALA A 316 10.17 -20.97 -5.40
C ALA A 316 9.05 -19.91 -5.49
N ASN A 317 9.04 -19.14 -6.57
CA ASN A 317 8.08 -18.07 -6.85
C ASN A 317 7.04 -18.46 -7.92
N CYS A 318 7.09 -19.69 -8.45
CA CYS A 318 6.25 -20.15 -9.55
C CYS A 318 4.94 -20.75 -9.02
N VAL A 319 3.92 -19.91 -8.88
CA VAL A 319 2.56 -20.29 -8.47
C VAL A 319 1.60 -20.29 -9.68
N LEU A 320 0.40 -20.86 -9.52
CA LEU A 320 -0.63 -20.79 -10.56
C LEU A 320 -1.05 -19.33 -10.80
N TYR A 321 -1.33 -18.94 -12.03
CA TYR A 321 -1.70 -17.55 -12.36
C TYR A 321 -2.91 -17.04 -11.59
N GLU A 322 -3.98 -17.84 -11.45
CA GLU A 322 -5.17 -17.43 -10.69
C GLU A 322 -4.84 -17.28 -9.20
N ASP A 323 -4.12 -18.23 -8.60
CA ASP A 323 -3.63 -18.11 -7.22
C ASP A 323 -2.75 -16.87 -7.04
N LEU A 324 -1.91 -16.55 -8.03
CA LEU A 324 -1.06 -15.36 -8.00
C LEU A 324 -1.90 -14.10 -7.97
N VAL A 325 -3.00 -14.01 -8.72
CA VAL A 325 -3.88 -12.84 -8.78
C VAL A 325 -4.73 -12.73 -7.52
N ASP A 326 -5.30 -13.83 -7.05
CA ASP A 326 -6.32 -13.84 -5.99
C ASP A 326 -5.72 -13.82 -4.59
N ASN A 327 -4.54 -14.39 -4.36
CA ASN A 327 -3.95 -14.48 -3.03
C ASN A 327 -3.19 -13.20 -2.66
N ASP A 328 -3.67 -12.50 -1.62
CA ASP A 328 -3.09 -11.24 -1.13
C ASP A 328 -1.67 -11.40 -0.58
N ASP A 329 -1.25 -12.59 -0.18
CA ASP A 329 0.10 -12.85 0.32
C ASP A 329 1.19 -12.65 -0.74
N HIS A 330 0.84 -12.72 -2.02
CA HIS A 330 1.75 -12.50 -3.14
C HIS A 330 1.91 -11.02 -3.53
N TRP A 331 1.15 -10.12 -2.91
CA TRP A 331 1.14 -8.69 -3.22
C TRP A 331 1.51 -7.87 -2.01
N ASP A 332 2.25 -6.80 -2.21
CA ASP A 332 2.32 -5.74 -1.23
C ASP A 332 1.01 -4.94 -1.21
N GLU A 333 0.96 -3.91 -0.38
CA GLU A 333 -0.24 -3.11 -0.25
C GLU A 333 -0.53 -2.22 -1.45
N PHE A 334 0.47 -1.89 -2.27
CA PHE A 334 0.32 -1.10 -3.50
C PHE A 334 -0.02 -1.94 -4.72
N GLY A 335 -0.18 -3.25 -4.55
CA GLY A 335 -0.48 -4.14 -5.66
C GLY A 335 0.74 -4.43 -6.53
N GLU A 336 1.95 -4.31 -5.99
CA GLU A 336 3.17 -4.82 -6.60
C GLU A 336 3.47 -6.23 -6.07
N ARG A 337 4.06 -7.07 -6.94
CA ARG A 337 4.30 -8.48 -6.61
C ARG A 337 5.45 -8.61 -5.62
N LYS A 338 5.21 -9.28 -4.49
CA LYS A 338 6.28 -9.65 -3.55
C LYS A 338 7.20 -10.69 -4.18
N VAL A 339 8.50 -10.43 -4.12
CA VAL A 339 9.51 -11.44 -4.42
C VAL A 339 9.72 -12.27 -3.16
N ILE A 340 9.34 -13.55 -3.18
CA ILE A 340 9.64 -14.45 -2.07
C ILE A 340 11.13 -14.76 -2.16
N THR A 341 11.92 -14.11 -1.30
CA THR A 341 13.32 -14.50 -1.09
C THR A 341 13.33 -15.78 -0.26
N GLY A 342 14.31 -16.67 -0.49
CA GLY A 342 14.35 -18.01 0.10
C GLY A 342 14.28 -18.06 1.64
N ALA A 343 14.56 -16.94 2.33
CA ALA A 343 14.39 -16.81 3.79
C ALA A 343 12.91 -16.79 4.22
N PHE A 344 12.02 -16.16 3.45
CA PHE A 344 10.59 -16.03 3.76
C PHE A 344 9.76 -17.25 3.36
N ALA A 345 10.22 -18.05 2.40
CA ALA A 345 9.52 -19.25 1.94
C ALA A 345 9.24 -20.26 3.08
N ARG A 346 10.08 -20.27 4.13
CA ARG A 346 9.88 -21.12 5.31
C ARG A 346 8.73 -20.64 6.21
N GLN A 347 8.54 -19.33 6.39
CA GLN A 347 7.48 -18.79 7.26
C GLN A 347 6.07 -18.94 6.67
N ILE A 348 5.93 -18.83 5.34
CA ILE A 348 4.62 -19.05 4.68
C ILE A 348 4.19 -20.52 4.85
N SER A 349 5.13 -21.47 4.90
CA SER A 349 4.81 -22.89 5.16
C SER A 349 4.45 -23.20 6.62
N VAL A 350 4.80 -22.32 7.57
CA VAL A 350 4.59 -22.52 9.02
C VAL A 350 3.30 -21.85 9.51
N ARG A 351 2.76 -20.88 8.75
CA ARG A 351 1.40 -20.35 8.94
C ARG A 351 0.34 -21.09 8.10
N ALA A 352 0.74 -22.17 7.41
CA ALA A 352 -0.08 -23.00 6.53
C ALA A 352 -0.69 -24.22 7.24
#